data_AF-A0A3D3W522-F1
#
_entry.id   AF-A0A3D3W522-F1
#
_cell.length_a   1.000
_cell.length_b   1.000
_cell.length_c   1.000
_cell.angle_alpha   90.00
_cell.angle_beta   90.00
_cell.angle_gamma   90.00
#
_symmetry.space_group_name_H-M   'P 1'
#
loop_
_entity.id
_entity.type
_entity.pdbx_description
1 polymer ?
#
loop_
_entity_poly.entity_id
_entity_poly.type
_entity_poly.pdbx_seq_one_letter_code
_entity_poly.pdbx_strand_id
1 'polypeptide(L)'
;MGQVKTAESLSIEVMRLVMSAAGHEQVTRMLIEVHDRVGNYLNNRKRKDLIRIEDENEVEVVIVTKSDVSFEHMTFRAEDAAGREVNLS
;
A
#
# COMPACT_ATOMS: atom_id res chain seq x y z
N MET A 1 -8.81 -21.16 -18.23
CA MET A 1 -7.38 -20.93 -17.98
C MET A 1 -7.28 -19.82 -16.95
N GLY A 2 -6.77 -20.13 -15.76
CA GLY A 2 -6.77 -19.20 -14.63
C GLY A 2 -5.79 -18.06 -14.87
N GLN A 3 -6.25 -16.82 -14.80
CA GLN A 3 -5.37 -15.66 -14.79
C GLN A 3 -4.55 -15.72 -13.50
N VAL A 4 -3.27 -16.04 -13.61
CA VAL A 4 -2.34 -15.90 -12.49
C VAL A 4 -2.23 -14.40 -12.22
N LYS A 5 -2.65 -13.94 -11.02
CA LYS A 5 -2.42 -12.55 -10.60
C LYS A 5 -0.93 -12.24 -10.76
N THR A 6 -0.59 -11.08 -11.30
CA THR A 6 0.79 -10.63 -11.49
C THR A 6 1.18 -9.63 -10.41
N ALA A 7 2.48 -9.37 -10.27
CA ALA A 7 2.96 -8.39 -9.30
C ALA A 7 2.48 -6.99 -9.69
N GLU A 8 2.36 -6.76 -10.99
CA GLU A 8 1.79 -5.55 -11.55
C GLU A 8 0.31 -5.38 -11.19
N SER A 9 -0.53 -6.41 -11.38
CA SER A 9 -1.97 -6.29 -11.07
C SER A 9 -2.21 -6.04 -9.58
N LEU A 10 -1.51 -6.75 -8.69
CA LEU A 10 -1.60 -6.52 -7.24
C LEU A 10 -1.06 -5.13 -6.86
N SER A 11 0.00 -4.66 -7.52
CA SER A 11 0.52 -3.31 -7.28
C SER A 11 -0.48 -2.23 -7.68
N ILE A 12 -1.27 -2.44 -8.75
CA ILE A 12 -2.37 -1.53 -9.11
C ILE A 12 -3.42 -1.49 -8.00
N GLU A 13 -3.79 -2.64 -7.44
CA GLU A 13 -4.72 -2.72 -6.30
C GLU A 13 -4.19 -1.96 -5.07
N VAL A 14 -2.90 -2.13 -4.73
CA VAL A 14 -2.25 -1.39 -3.64
C VAL A 14 -2.29 0.12 -3.89
N MET A 15 -1.90 0.58 -5.08
CA MET A 15 -1.92 2.01 -5.38
C MET A 15 -3.32 2.60 -5.28
N ARG A 16 -4.37 1.84 -5.65
CA ARG A 16 -5.75 2.28 -5.50
C ARG A 16 -6.15 2.46 -4.03
N LEU A 17 -5.74 1.54 -3.16
CA LEU A 17 -5.98 1.66 -1.72
C LEU A 17 -5.26 2.87 -1.13
N VAL A 18 -3.99 3.06 -1.49
CA VAL A 18 -3.18 4.22 -1.06
C VAL A 18 -3.84 5.53 -1.48
N MET A 19 -4.22 5.68 -2.75
CA MET A 19 -4.91 6.89 -3.22
C MET A 19 -6.25 7.13 -2.52
N SER A 20 -7.00 6.06 -2.23
CA SER A 20 -8.30 6.17 -1.55
C SER A 20 -8.17 6.61 -0.10
N ALA A 21 -7.10 6.21 0.59
CA ALA A 21 -6.89 6.50 2.01
C ALA A 21 -6.10 7.80 2.23
N ALA A 22 -5.23 8.19 1.30
CA ALA A 22 -4.38 9.37 1.44
C ALA A 22 -5.16 10.68 1.62
N GLY A 23 -6.34 10.80 1.00
CA GLY A 23 -7.17 12.00 1.12
C GLY A 23 -8.00 12.10 2.41
N HIS A 24 -7.89 11.13 3.32
CA HIS A 24 -8.69 11.11 4.55
C HIS A 24 -7.99 11.93 5.66
N GLU A 25 -8.64 12.97 6.16
CA GLU A 25 -8.04 13.98 7.07
C GLU A 25 -7.41 13.41 8.35
N GLN A 26 -7.89 12.25 8.81
CA GLN A 26 -7.36 11.59 10.02
C GLN A 26 -6.19 10.65 9.75
N VAL A 27 -5.91 10.30 8.49
CA VAL A 27 -4.85 9.37 8.14
C VAL A 27 -3.53 10.12 8.10
N THR A 28 -2.54 9.62 8.82
CA THR A 28 -1.17 10.14 8.79
C THR A 28 -0.16 9.09 8.33
N ARG A 29 -0.55 7.81 8.38
CA ARG A 29 0.31 6.69 8.02
C ARG A 29 -0.49 5.53 7.45
N MET A 30 0.03 4.88 6.42
CA MET A 30 -0.54 3.68 5.81
C MET A 30 0.48 2.54 5.85
N LEU A 31 0.10 1.41 6.42
CA LEU A 31 0.91 0.21 6.47
C LEU A 31 0.32 -0.82 5.50
N ILE A 32 1.11 -1.19 4.50
CA ILE A 32 0.74 -2.17 3.50
C ILE A 32 1.70 -3.34 3.57
N GLU A 33 1.19 -4.51 3.94
CA GLU A 33 1.95 -5.76 3.92
C GLU A 33 1.65 -6.53 2.65
N VAL A 34 2.70 -6.95 1.92
CA VAL A 34 2.57 -7.71 0.67
C VAL A 34 3.64 -8.79 0.54
N HIS A 35 3.41 -9.73 -0.37
CA HIS A 35 4.45 -10.65 -0.83
C HIS A 35 5.68 -9.91 -1.40
N ASP A 36 6.90 -10.43 -1.18
CA ASP A 36 8.17 -9.78 -1.55
C ASP A 36 8.25 -9.34 -3.02
N ARG A 37 7.78 -10.19 -3.96
CA ARG A 37 7.70 -9.84 -5.40
C ARG A 37 6.83 -8.62 -5.68
N VAL A 38 5.73 -8.44 -4.97
CA VAL A 38 4.84 -7.28 -5.11
C VAL A 38 5.52 -6.05 -4.52
N GLY A 39 6.10 -6.15 -3.33
CA GLY A 39 6.83 -5.04 -2.71
C GLY A 39 8.05 -4.59 -3.52
N ASN A 40 8.78 -5.53 -4.13
CA ASN A 40 9.84 -5.21 -5.09
C ASN A 40 9.30 -4.45 -6.30
N TYR A 41 8.13 -4.83 -6.83
CA TYR A 41 7.51 -4.10 -7.93
C TYR A 41 7.13 -2.68 -7.51
N LEU A 42 6.46 -2.50 -6.36
CA LEU A 42 6.11 -1.19 -5.80
C LEU A 42 7.34 -0.29 -5.64
N ASN A 43 8.38 -0.82 -4.96
CA ASN A 43 9.60 -0.09 -4.66
C ASN A 43 10.42 0.31 -5.90
N ASN A 44 10.31 -0.42 -7.01
CA ASN A 44 11.08 -0.11 -8.21
C ASN A 44 10.27 0.63 -9.27
N ARG A 45 8.97 0.33 -9.40
CA ARG A 45 8.12 0.81 -10.51
C ARG A 45 7.11 1.87 -10.06
N LYS A 46 6.73 1.89 -8.79
CA LYS A 46 5.73 2.83 -8.22
C LYS A 46 6.29 3.78 -7.17
N ARG A 47 7.58 3.69 -6.85
CA ARG A 47 8.24 4.56 -5.85
C ARG A 47 8.00 6.05 -6.08
N LYS A 48 8.07 6.53 -7.32
CA LYS A 48 7.84 7.95 -7.63
C LYS A 48 6.40 8.36 -7.37
N ASP A 49 5.44 7.49 -7.71
CA ASP A 49 4.02 7.74 -7.45
C ASP A 49 3.73 7.73 -5.94
N LEU A 50 4.33 6.79 -5.19
CA LEU A 50 4.20 6.71 -3.73
C LEU A 50 4.73 7.97 -3.05
N ILE A 51 5.97 8.38 -3.36
CA ILE A 51 6.58 9.62 -2.83
C ILE A 51 5.71 10.83 -3.12
N ARG A 52 5.15 10.90 -4.33
CA ARG A 52 4.27 12.00 -4.71
C ARG A 52 2.99 12.01 -3.87
N ILE A 53 2.37 10.86 -3.63
CA ILE A 53 1.16 10.77 -2.79
C ILE A 53 1.48 11.16 -1.35
N GLU A 54 2.62 10.70 -0.82
CA GLU A 54 3.09 11.06 0.52
C GLU A 54 3.25 12.58 0.66
N ASP A 55 3.89 13.23 -0.30
CA ASP A 55 4.11 14.69 -0.32
C ASP A 55 2.81 15.48 -0.50
N GLU A 56 1.96 15.09 -1.46
CA GLU A 56 0.70 15.80 -1.76
C GLU A 56 -0.34 15.71 -0.63
N ASN A 57 -0.29 14.67 0.20
CA ASN A 57 -1.29 14.43 1.25
C ASN A 57 -0.73 14.50 2.68
N GLU A 58 0.56 14.78 2.85
CA GLU A 58 1.23 14.81 4.16
C GLU A 58 1.07 13.50 4.96
N VAL A 59 1.15 12.36 4.26
CA VAL A 59 1.00 11.00 4.83
C VAL A 59 2.27 10.17 4.63
N GLU A 60 2.54 9.22 5.53
CA GLU A 60 3.60 8.21 5.37
C GLU A 60 3.04 6.92 4.74
N VAL A 61 3.72 6.34 3.75
CA VAL A 61 3.38 5.03 3.16
C VAL A 61 4.48 4.01 3.46
N VAL A 62 4.15 3.03 4.29
CA VAL A 62 5.08 1.96 4.70
C VAL A 62 4.73 0.65 4.00
N ILE A 63 5.62 0.18 3.14
CA ILE A 63 5.51 -1.13 2.48
C ILE A 63 6.32 -2.17 3.27
N VAL A 64 5.63 -3.16 3.84
CA VAL A 64 6.23 -4.31 4.52
C VAL A 64 6.20 -5.51 3.57
N THR A 65 7.37 -6.09 3.30
CA THR A 65 7.47 -7.29 2.46
C THR A 65 7.59 -8.56 3.30
N LYS A 66 6.88 -9.61 2.87
CA LYS A 66 6.95 -10.95 3.46
C LYS A 66 7.26 -11.98 2.37
N SER A 67 8.16 -12.90 2.66
CA SER A 67 8.51 -14.01 1.75
C SER A 67 7.84 -15.33 2.13
N ASP A 68 7.27 -15.43 3.34
CA ASP A 68 6.64 -16.64 3.89
C ASP A 68 5.10 -16.62 3.77
N VAL A 69 4.59 -15.87 2.78
CA VAL A 69 3.15 -15.69 2.55
C VAL A 69 2.80 -16.06 1.11
N SER A 70 1.52 -16.24 0.82
CA SER A 70 1.05 -16.45 -0.55
C SER A 70 1.33 -15.23 -1.43
N PHE A 71 1.47 -15.43 -2.74
CA PHE A 71 1.68 -14.34 -3.70
C PHE A 71 0.61 -13.23 -3.62
N GLU A 72 -0.64 -13.63 -3.33
CA GLU A 72 -1.80 -12.75 -3.22
C GLU A 72 -1.96 -12.09 -1.84
N HIS A 73 -1.03 -12.34 -0.90
CA HIS A 73 -1.06 -11.73 0.43
C HIS A 73 -1.00 -10.22 0.31
N MET A 74 -2.01 -9.56 0.89
CA MET A 74 -2.11 -8.12 0.97
C MET A 74 -2.91 -7.75 2.22
N THR A 75 -2.32 -6.96 3.11
CA THR A 75 -3.05 -6.30 4.21
C THR A 75 -2.85 -4.81 4.12
N PHE A 76 -3.87 -4.05 4.51
CA PHE A 76 -3.84 -2.60 4.52
C PHE A 76 -4.35 -2.10 5.87
N ARG A 77 -3.61 -1.17 6.49
CA ARG A 77 -4.03 -0.44 7.69
C ARG A 77 -3.72 1.03 7.53
N ALA A 78 -4.63 1.88 7.94
CA ALA A 78 -4.41 3.33 8.02
C ALA A 78 -4.41 3.74 9.49
N GLU A 79 -3.48 4.60 9.88
CA GLU A 79 -3.26 5.05 11.25
C GLU A 79 -3.32 6.58 11.35
N ASP A 80 -3.88 7.07 12.45
CA ASP A 80 -3.82 8.48 12.83
C ASP A 80 -2.46 8.85 13.47
N ALA A 81 -2.27 10.12 13.80
CA ALA A 81 -1.04 10.61 14.42
C ALA A 81 -0.70 9.96 15.77
N ALA A 82 -1.67 9.30 16.42
CA ALA A 82 -1.50 8.58 17.67
C ALA A 82 -1.26 7.07 17.45
N GLY A 83 -1.13 6.61 16.20
CA GLY A 83 -0.96 5.21 15.85
C GLY A 83 -2.23 4.37 16.00
N ARG A 84 -3.41 5.00 16.03
CA ARG A 84 -4.70 4.30 16.13
C ARG A 84 -5.25 4.05 14.74
N GLU A 85 -5.84 2.87 14.54
CA GLU A 85 -6.43 2.52 13.26
C GLU A 85 -7.60 3.46 12.91
N VAL A 86 -7.56 4.01 11.69
CA VAL A 86 -8.60 4.87 11.12
C VAL A 86 -9.56 4.01 10.31
N ASN A 87 -10.86 4.18 10.57
CA ASN A 87 -11.89 3.52 9.78
C ASN A 87 -12.19 4.34 8.52
N LEU A 88 -12.03 3.73 7.35
CA LEU A 88 -12.18 4.38 6.04
C LEU A 88 -13.56 4.16 5.39
N SER A 89 -14.60 3.85 6.18
CA SER A 89 -15.95 3.52 5.68
C SER A 89 -16.72 4.74 5.19
#